data_AF-A0A5E8HEE5-F1
#
_entry.id   AF-A0A5E8HEE5-F1
#
_cell.length_a   1.000
_cell.length_b   1.000
_cell.length_c   1.000
_cell.angle_alpha   90.00
_cell.angle_beta   90.00
_cell.angle_gamma   90.00
#
_symmetry.space_group_name_H-M   'P 1'
#
loop_
_entity.id
_entity.type
_entity.pdbx_description
1 polymer ?
#
loop_
_entity_poly.entity_id
_entity_poly.type
_entity_poly.pdbx_seq_one_letter_code
_entity_poly.pdbx_strand_id
1 'polypeptide(L)' 'MISLSSILSALFLILGSILMGHGYLTDGDPMYGKSLGWNLNLIWGSLVFGVGVLFGLGYWFANQIPQKEKI' A
#
# COMPACT_ATOMS: atom_id res chain seq x y z
N MET A 1 11.26 -9.19 -17.31
CA MET A 1 11.70 -7.92 -16.67
C MET A 1 10.73 -7.61 -15.55
N ILE A 2 11.21 -7.22 -14.37
CA ILE A 2 10.33 -6.82 -13.27
C ILE A 2 9.71 -5.48 -13.63
N SER A 3 8.38 -5.35 -13.57
CA SER A 3 7.72 -4.08 -13.90
C SER A 3 7.84 -3.10 -12.73
N LEU A 4 7.96 -1.81 -13.03
CA LEU A 4 7.93 -0.76 -12.01
C LEU A 4 6.65 -0.85 -11.16
N SER A 5 5.50 -1.14 -11.79
CA SER A 5 4.21 -1.31 -11.09
C SER A 5 4.26 -2.46 -10.07
N SER A 6 4.87 -3.59 -10.42
CA SER A 6 5.03 -4.72 -9.48
C SER A 6 5.98 -4.41 -8.33
N ILE A 7 7.04 -3.64 -8.57
CA ILE A 7 7.98 -3.19 -7.52
C ILE A 7 7.25 -2.25 -6.55
N LEU A 8 6.56 -1.23 -7.08
CA LEU A 8 5.81 -0.26 -6.28
C LEU A 8 4.69 -0.93 -5.48
N SER A 9 3.99 -1.89 -6.08
CA SER A 9 2.98 -2.68 -5.37
C SER A 9 3.57 -3.39 -4.15
N ALA A 10 4.68 -4.14 -4.33
CA ALA A 10 5.31 -4.85 -3.23
C ALA A 10 5.81 -3.91 -2.12
N LEU A 11 6.48 -2.81 -2.49
CA LEU A 11 7.00 -1.83 -1.53
C LEU A 11 5.88 -1.20 -0.69
N PHE A 12 4.80 -0.76 -1.33
CA PHE A 12 3.69 -0.13 -0.62
C PHE A 12 2.86 -1.12 0.19
N LEU A 13 2.67 -2.36 -0.27
CA LEU A 13 2.01 -3.40 0.52
C LEU A 13 2.80 -3.73 1.79
N ILE A 14 4.12 -3.88 1.68
CA ILE A 14 4.99 -4.18 2.83
C ILE A 14 4.97 -3.01 3.81
N LEU A 15 5.23 -1.78 3.33
CA LEU A 15 5.27 -0.61 4.19
C LEU A 15 3.91 -0.33 4.85
N GLY A 16 2.83 -0.42 4.08
CA GLY A 16 1.46 -0.29 4.59
C GLY A 16 1.14 -1.33 5.67
N SER A 17 1.54 -2.59 5.45
CA SER A 17 1.36 -3.66 6.44
C SER A 17 2.13 -3.41 7.73
N ILE A 18 3.38 -2.93 7.64
CA ILE A 18 4.19 -2.58 8.80
C ILE A 18 3.54 -1.45 9.60
N LEU A 19 3.10 -0.39 8.92
CA LEU A 19 2.42 0.74 9.54
C LEU A 19 1.11 0.32 10.20
N MET A 20 0.29 -0.47 9.52
CA MET A 20 -0.96 -0.97 10.08
C MET A 20 -0.72 -1.90 11.27
N GLY A 21 0.25 -2.81 11.17
CA GLY A 21 0.60 -3.71 12.28
C GLY A 21 1.12 -2.96 13.50
N HIS A 22 2.05 -2.02 13.30
CA HIS A 22 2.56 -1.16 14.37
C HIS A 22 1.46 -0.26 14.95
N GLY A 23 0.62 0.32 14.09
CA GLY A 23 -0.54 1.11 14.50
C GLY A 23 -1.46 0.32 15.40
N TYR A 24 -1.82 -0.91 15.02
CA TYR A 24 -2.66 -1.78 15.84
C TYR A 24 -2.05 -2.10 17.20
N LEU A 25 -0.73 -2.34 17.27
CA LEU A 25 -0.02 -2.61 18.52
C LEU A 25 0.10 -1.39 19.44
N THR A 26 0.01 -0.19 18.90
CA THR A 26 0.17 1.07 19.65
C THR A 26 -1.15 1.79 19.87
N ASP A 27 -2.29 1.18 19.54
CA ASP A 27 -3.57 1.86 19.60
C ASP A 27 -3.91 2.35 21.03
N GLY A 28 -4.28 3.63 21.14
CA GLY A 28 -4.49 4.29 22.43
C GLY A 28 -3.24 4.80 23.15
N ASP A 29 -2.04 4.67 22.55
CA ASP A 29 -0.80 5.23 23.13
C ASP A 29 -0.89 6.77 23.28
N PRO A 30 -0.48 7.34 24.43
CA PRO A 30 -0.39 8.79 24.66
C PRO A 30 0.32 9.58 23.55
N MET A 31 1.23 8.96 22.79
CA MET A 31 1.87 9.51 21.59
C MET A 31 0.87 10.17 20.64
N TYR A 32 -0.30 9.55 20.43
CA TYR A 32 -1.31 10.03 19.49
C TYR A 32 -2.09 11.25 20.00
N GLY A 33 -1.85 11.71 21.23
CA GLY A 33 -2.40 12.99 21.72
C GLY A 33 -1.99 14.19 20.86
N LYS A 34 -0.84 14.12 20.18
CA LYS A 34 -0.41 15.13 19.18
C LYS A 34 -1.23 15.10 17.89
N SER A 35 -1.96 14.01 17.67
CA SER A 35 -2.79 13.71 16.50
C SER A 35 -4.28 13.76 16.83
N LEU A 36 -4.68 14.50 17.88
CA LEU A 36 -6.06 14.53 18.40
C LEU A 36 -6.57 13.15 18.84
N GLY A 37 -5.69 12.25 19.27
CA GLY A 37 -6.01 10.87 19.65
C GLY A 37 -6.13 9.92 18.46
N TRP A 38 -5.91 10.37 17.23
CA TRP A 38 -6.00 9.52 16.04
C TRP A 38 -4.70 8.74 15.82
N ASN A 39 -4.84 7.44 15.60
CA ASN A 39 -3.72 6.57 15.28
C ASN A 39 -3.27 6.78 13.83
N LEU A 40 -2.34 7.70 13.63
CA LEU A 40 -1.85 8.06 12.29
C LEU A 40 -1.22 6.88 11.55
N ASN A 41 -0.64 5.91 12.25
CA ASN A 41 -0.06 4.72 11.64
C ASN A 41 -1.14 3.85 10.98
N LEU A 42 -2.31 3.70 11.61
CA LEU A 42 -3.43 2.98 11.01
C LEU A 42 -4.00 3.71 9.78
N ILE A 43 -4.18 5.03 9.86
CA ILE A 43 -4.74 5.83 8.76
C ILE A 43 -3.80 5.81 7.55
N TRP A 44 -2.55 6.20 7.75
CA TRP A 44 -1.57 6.28 6.67
C TRP A 44 -1.16 4.88 6.19
N GLY A 45 -1.05 3.92 7.09
CA GLY A 45 -0.80 2.52 6.73
C GLY A 45 -1.88 1.98 5.79
N SER A 46 -3.16 2.26 6.09
CA SER A 46 -4.29 1.85 5.22
C SER A 46 -4.23 2.52 3.85
N LEU A 47 -3.90 3.81 3.78
CA LEU A 47 -3.74 4.53 2.51
C LEU A 47 -2.59 3.96 1.67
N VAL A 48 -1.42 3.78 2.27
CA VAL A 48 -0.23 3.24 1.59
C VAL A 48 -0.50 1.82 1.11
N PHE A 49 -1.11 0.98 1.96
CA PHE A 49 -1.50 -0.38 1.57
C PHE A 49 -2.47 -0.37 0.39
N GLY A 50 -3.50 0.49 0.43
CA GLY A 50 -4.48 0.65 -0.66
C GLY A 50 -3.82 1.05 -1.98
N VAL A 51 -2.87 1.98 -1.96
CA VAL A 51 -2.09 2.34 -3.15
C VAL A 51 -1.28 1.15 -3.68
N GLY A 52 -0.68 0.35 -2.79
CA GLY A 52 0.01 -0.89 -3.16
C GLY A 52 -0.89 -1.90 -3.86
N VAL A 53 -2.13 -2.06 -3.40
CA VAL A 53 -3.16 -2.88 -4.06
C VAL A 53 -3.47 -2.34 -5.46
N LEU A 54 -3.66 -1.03 -5.62
CA LEU A 54 -3.95 -0.42 -6.92
C LEU A 54 -2.84 -0.65 -7.94
N PHE A 55 -1.57 -0.53 -7.55
CA PHE A 55 -0.44 -0.86 -8.43
C PHE A 55 -0.39 -2.36 -8.80
N GLY A 56 -0.77 -3.24 -7.87
CA GLY A 56 -0.83 -4.68 -8.12
C GLY A 56 -1.95 -5.03 -9.11
N LEU A 57 -3.13 -4.44 -8.93
CA LEU A 57 -4.24 -4.59 -9.85
C LEU A 57 -3.91 -4.02 -11.23
N GLY A 58 -3.32 -2.83 -11.30
CA GLY A 58 -2.90 -2.23 -12.57
C GLY A 58 -1.89 -3.10 -13.33
N TYR A 59 -0.92 -3.68 -12.62
CA TYR A 59 0.02 -4.65 -13.20
C TYR A 59 -0.70 -5.90 -13.72
N TRP A 60 -1.64 -6.45 -12.93
CA TRP A 60 -2.42 -7.62 -13.32
C TRP A 60 -3.24 -7.35 -14.59
N PHE A 61 -4.01 -6.25 -14.63
CA PHE A 61 -4.80 -5.87 -15.80
C PHE A 61 -3.94 -5.64 -17.04
N ALA A 62 -2.79 -4.98 -16.92
CA ALA A 62 -1.88 -4.72 -18.04
C ALA A 62 -1.36 -6.01 -18.70
N ASN A 63 -1.17 -7.09 -17.92
CA ASN A 63 -0.73 -8.37 -18.44
C ASN A 63 -1.86 -9.22 -19.05
N GLN A 64 -3.12 -8.90 -18.78
CA GLN A 64 -4.27 -9.62 -19.35
C GLN A 64 -4.67 -9.07 -20.72
N ILE A 65 -4.23 -7.88 -21.10
CA ILE A 65 -4.55 -7.30 -22.42
C ILE A 65 -3.56 -7.85 -23.45
N PRO A 66 -3.99 -8.69 -24.42
CA PRO A 66 -3.12 -9.13 -25.49
C PRO A 66 -2.67 -7.91 -26.29
N GLN A 67 -1.36 -7.68 -26.33
CA GLN A 67 -0.76 -6.71 -27.25
C GLN A 67 -1.10 -7.19 -28.66
N LYS A 68 -2.05 -6.53 -29.35
CA LYS A 68 -2.22 -6.78 -30.78
C LYS A 68 -0.87 -6.51 -31.44
N GLU A 69 -0.26 -7.55 -31.98
CA GLU A 69 0.97 -7.44 -32.76
C GLU A 69 0.74 -6.37 -33.83
N LYS A 70 1.55 -5.31 -33.77
CA LYS A 70 1.62 -4.32 -34.84
C LYS A 70 2.33 -5.01 -36.00
N ILE A 71 1.53 -5.55 -36.92
CA ILE A 71 1.97 -5.98 -38.25
C ILE A 71 2.35 -4.74 -39.06
#